data_AF-A0A542X9M0-F1
#
_entry.id   AF-A0A542X9M0-F1
#
_cell.length_a   1.000
_cell.length_b   1.000
_cell.length_c   1.000
_cell.angle_alpha   90.00
_cell.angle_beta   90.00
_cell.angle_gamma   90.00
#
_symmetry.space_group_name_H-M   'P 1'
#
loop_
_entity.id
_entity.type
_entity.pdbx_description
1 polymer ?
#
loop_
_entity_poly.entity_id
_entity_poly.type
_entity_poly.pdbx_seq_one_letter_code
_entity_poly.pdbx_strand_id
1 'polypeptide(L)'
;MTDPTSLPNFPPPSDESPLRGRVLDALQDDGYRPDIDADGDVSFKVQGQQLFVKAMDGDVPLMRVFGQWQIADELPSDLLTQLDAANDVTLSLNIIKVGIAGGTLVVTAEHLVGPDADLKTLLQSTVQMLLQAVQMWHMSVNGDQHVSTGGTPAFMQDPPPGAGPDGAPQDGPQ
;
A
#
# COMPACT_ATOMS: atom_id res chain seq x y z
N MET A 1 -29.88 -9.78 46.98
CA MET A 1 -28.96 -10.85 46.58
C MET A 1 -28.55 -10.57 45.15
N THR A 2 -27.31 -10.14 44.94
CA THR A 2 -26.68 -9.98 43.63
C THR A 2 -26.40 -11.36 43.04
N ASP A 3 -26.67 -11.54 41.75
CA ASP A 3 -26.54 -12.82 41.04
C ASP A 3 -25.08 -13.31 41.09
N PRO A 4 -24.81 -14.50 41.66
CA PRO A 4 -23.46 -15.06 41.79
C PRO A 4 -22.82 -15.46 40.45
N THR A 5 -23.54 -15.32 39.33
CA THR A 5 -23.02 -15.52 37.96
C THR A 5 -22.70 -14.22 37.23
N SER A 6 -22.87 -13.06 37.88
CA SER A 6 -22.38 -11.78 37.35
C SER A 6 -20.85 -11.75 37.43
N LEU A 7 -20.19 -12.37 36.45
CA LEU A 7 -18.76 -12.18 36.25
C LEU A 7 -18.51 -10.67 36.09
N PRO A 8 -17.48 -10.10 36.75
CA PRO A 8 -17.01 -8.77 36.43
C PRO A 8 -16.79 -8.69 34.92
N ASN A 9 -17.22 -7.59 34.29
CA ASN A 9 -16.81 -7.29 32.93
C ASN A 9 -15.28 -7.06 32.96
N PHE A 10 -14.51 -8.13 32.77
CA PHE A 10 -13.08 -8.02 32.62
C PHE A 10 -12.84 -7.33 31.28
N PRO A 11 -12.14 -6.17 31.24
CA PRO A 11 -11.67 -5.66 29.96
C PRO A 11 -10.87 -6.78 29.28
N PRO A 12 -11.01 -6.98 27.96
CA PRO A 12 -10.29 -8.02 27.27
C PRO A 12 -8.78 -7.91 27.57
N PRO A 13 -8.06 -9.05 27.64
CA PRO A 13 -6.64 -9.05 27.94
C PRO A 13 -5.87 -8.20 26.93
N SER A 14 -4.79 -7.57 27.39
CA SER A 14 -3.96 -6.60 26.64
C SER A 14 -3.19 -7.16 25.44
N ASP A 15 -3.54 -8.36 24.97
CA ASP A 15 -3.00 -9.01 23.75
C ASP A 15 -3.93 -8.86 22.53
N GLU A 16 -5.13 -8.28 22.72
CA GLU A 16 -6.03 -7.97 21.63
C GLU A 16 -5.60 -6.65 20.98
N SER A 17 -4.87 -6.74 19.87
CA SER A 17 -4.77 -5.64 18.90
C SER A 17 -6.02 -5.68 18.02
N PRO A 18 -7.06 -4.85 18.28
CA PRO A 18 -8.34 -4.99 17.59
C PRO A 18 -8.18 -4.67 16.10
N LEU A 19 -7.30 -3.74 15.74
CA LEU A 19 -6.98 -3.46 14.35
C LEU A 19 -6.30 -4.66 13.66
N ARG A 20 -5.34 -5.32 14.32
CA ARG A 20 -4.68 -6.51 13.77
C ARG A 20 -5.68 -7.64 13.49
N GLY A 21 -6.62 -7.88 14.41
CA GLY A 21 -7.68 -8.86 14.20
C GLY A 21 -8.50 -8.56 12.95
N ARG A 22 -8.96 -7.31 12.80
CA ARG A 22 -9.71 -6.88 11.61
C ARG A 22 -8.90 -7.00 10.30
N VAL A 23 -7.59 -6.75 10.36
CA VAL A 23 -6.68 -6.95 9.20
C VAL A 23 -6.57 -8.42 8.83
N LEU A 24 -6.41 -9.31 9.82
CA LEU A 24 -6.35 -10.76 9.60
C LEU A 24 -7.64 -11.26 8.94
N ASP A 25 -8.80 -10.86 9.48
CA ASP A 25 -10.10 -11.23 8.95
C ASP A 25 -10.25 -10.76 7.49
N ALA A 26 -9.95 -9.48 7.21
CA ALA A 26 -10.03 -8.92 5.86
C ALA A 26 -9.13 -9.65 4.85
N LEU A 27 -7.90 -10.01 5.24
CA LEU A 27 -6.98 -10.76 4.38
C LEU A 27 -7.44 -12.21 4.16
N GLN A 28 -7.96 -12.86 5.20
CA GLN A 28 -8.48 -14.23 5.10
C GLN A 28 -9.74 -14.32 4.22
N ASP A 29 -10.64 -13.35 4.36
CA ASP A 29 -11.84 -13.21 3.53
C ASP A 29 -11.53 -13.00 2.04
N ASP A 30 -10.35 -12.45 1.75
CA ASP A 30 -9.81 -12.31 0.39
C ASP A 30 -9.04 -13.53 -0.10
N GLY A 31 -8.98 -14.59 0.70
CA GLY A 31 -8.36 -15.87 0.35
C GLY A 31 -6.85 -15.91 0.58
N TYR A 32 -6.25 -14.87 1.17
CA TYR A 32 -4.85 -14.91 1.56
C TYR A 32 -4.62 -15.88 2.73
N ARG A 33 -3.34 -16.13 3.02
CA ARG A 33 -2.88 -16.91 4.18
C ARG A 33 -1.96 -16.03 5.01
N PRO A 34 -2.52 -15.07 5.78
CA PRO A 34 -1.72 -14.20 6.62
C PRO A 34 -1.16 -14.96 7.82
N ASP A 35 0.00 -14.54 8.31
CA ASP A 35 0.64 -15.02 9.52
C ASP A 35 1.21 -13.85 10.33
N ILE A 36 1.33 -14.00 11.65
CA ILE A 36 1.90 -12.96 12.51
C ILE A 36 3.39 -13.25 12.71
N ASP A 37 4.24 -12.29 12.36
CA ASP A 37 5.69 -12.45 12.54
C ASP A 37 6.16 -12.15 13.96
N ALA A 38 7.48 -12.27 14.19
CA ALA A 38 8.09 -12.07 15.50
C ALA A 38 7.95 -10.63 16.04
N ASP A 39 7.73 -9.65 15.16
CA ASP A 39 7.57 -8.25 15.51
C ASP A 39 6.09 -7.87 15.69
N GLY A 40 5.18 -8.85 15.55
CA GLY A 40 3.74 -8.71 15.70
C GLY A 40 3.05 -8.17 14.46
N ASP A 41 3.76 -8.05 13.33
CA ASP A 41 3.23 -7.58 12.06
C ASP A 41 2.55 -8.72 11.29
N VAL A 42 1.50 -8.40 10.54
CA VAL A 42 0.78 -9.38 9.73
C VAL A 42 1.47 -9.51 8.39
N SER A 43 2.12 -10.64 8.17
CA SER A 43 2.79 -10.98 6.91
C SER A 43 1.85 -11.76 6.00
N PHE A 44 1.87 -11.49 4.68
CA PHE A 44 1.10 -12.23 3.69
C PHE A 44 1.74 -12.15 2.29
N LYS A 45 1.40 -13.08 1.40
CA LYS A 45 1.97 -13.15 0.04
C LYS A 45 0.96 -12.78 -1.03
N VAL A 46 1.39 -11.94 -1.97
CA VAL A 46 0.63 -11.53 -3.15
C VAL A 46 1.53 -11.70 -4.37
N GLN A 47 1.13 -12.53 -5.33
CA GLN A 47 1.91 -12.78 -6.56
C GLN A 47 3.40 -13.15 -6.29
N GLY A 48 3.64 -13.94 -5.24
CA GLY A 48 4.99 -14.33 -4.80
C GLY A 48 5.77 -13.26 -4.03
N GLN A 49 5.25 -12.03 -3.93
CA GLN A 49 5.84 -10.94 -3.15
C GLN A 49 5.37 -11.03 -1.70
N GLN A 50 6.30 -10.88 -0.75
CA GLN A 50 6.01 -10.82 0.66
C GLN A 50 5.66 -9.38 1.05
N LEU A 51 4.49 -9.19 1.63
CA LEU A 51 4.03 -7.90 2.17
C LEU A 51 3.72 -8.06 3.66
N PHE A 52 3.63 -6.92 4.33
CA PHE A 52 3.42 -6.81 5.77
C PHE A 52 2.40 -5.72 6.07
N VAL A 53 1.64 -5.92 7.14
CA VAL A 53 0.76 -4.91 7.74
C VAL A 53 1.12 -4.77 9.21
N LYS A 54 1.60 -3.57 9.58
CA LYS A 54 1.77 -3.18 10.97
C LYS A 54 0.50 -2.47 11.44
N ALA A 55 -0.16 -3.06 12.42
CA ALA A 55 -1.30 -2.46 13.12
C ALA A 55 -0.79 -1.78 14.39
N MET A 56 -1.11 -0.50 14.55
CA MET A 56 -0.79 0.29 15.73
C MET A 56 -2.09 0.77 16.34
N ASP A 57 -2.45 0.20 17.48
CA ASP A 57 -3.61 0.65 18.25
C ASP A 57 -3.28 1.91 19.06
N GLY A 58 -4.30 2.69 19.36
CA GLY A 58 -4.21 3.95 20.10
C GLY A 58 -5.52 4.73 19.97
N ASP A 59 -5.53 5.98 20.44
CA ASP A 59 -6.71 6.85 20.33
C ASP A 59 -7.17 7.02 18.87
N VAL A 60 -6.22 7.02 17.94
CA VAL A 60 -6.46 6.94 16.50
C VAL A 60 -5.66 5.76 15.94
N PRO A 61 -6.30 4.62 15.63
CA PRO A 61 -5.61 3.46 15.10
C PRO A 61 -4.94 3.76 13.77
N LEU A 62 -3.72 3.25 13.60
CA LEU A 62 -2.91 3.42 12.40
C LEU A 62 -2.59 2.05 11.80
N MET A 63 -2.80 1.93 10.49
CA MET A 63 -2.41 0.76 9.71
C MET A 63 -1.32 1.17 8.73
N ARG A 64 -0.18 0.48 8.78
CA ARG A 64 0.90 0.64 7.81
C ARG A 64 1.03 -0.62 6.98
N VAL A 65 0.83 -0.52 5.68
CA VAL A 65 1.08 -1.62 4.72
C VAL A 65 2.42 -1.35 4.06
N PHE A 66 3.28 -2.36 3.97
CA PHE A 66 4.61 -2.20 3.38
C PHE A 66 5.15 -3.47 2.76
N GLY A 67 6.12 -3.28 1.87
CA GLY A 67 6.93 -4.35 1.30
C GLY A 67 8.39 -3.93 1.21
N GLN A 68 9.26 -4.91 1.01
CA GLN A 68 10.70 -4.72 0.94
C GLN A 68 11.26 -5.55 -0.21
N TRP A 69 12.10 -4.93 -1.05
CA TRP A 69 12.71 -5.56 -2.21
C TRP A 69 14.22 -5.34 -2.17
N GLN A 70 14.99 -6.42 -2.29
CA GLN A 70 16.43 -6.28 -2.53
C GLN A 70 16.63 -5.64 -3.91
N ILE A 71 17.43 -4.59 -3.97
CA ILE A 71 17.77 -3.94 -5.23
C ILE A 71 18.75 -4.85 -5.95
N ALA A 72 18.41 -5.24 -7.17
CA ALA A 72 19.25 -6.11 -7.98
C ALA A 72 20.54 -5.39 -8.42
N ASP A 73 21.66 -6.14 -8.47
CA ASP A 73 22.98 -5.61 -8.86
C ASP A 73 23.03 -5.05 -10.29
N GLU A 74 22.06 -5.43 -11.13
CA GLU A 74 21.92 -4.95 -12.51
C GLU A 74 21.34 -3.53 -12.63
N LEU A 75 20.75 -3.02 -11.54
CA LEU A 75 20.25 -1.64 -11.49
C LEU A 75 21.38 -0.66 -11.14
N PRO A 76 21.23 0.63 -11.50
CA PRO A 76 22.18 1.65 -11.10
C PRO A 76 22.48 1.62 -9.60
N SER A 77 23.75 1.49 -9.23
CA SER A 77 24.21 1.40 -7.84
C SER A 77 24.48 2.76 -7.20
N ASP A 78 24.38 3.85 -7.97
CA ASP A 78 24.49 5.21 -7.46
C ASP A 78 23.30 5.53 -6.55
N LEU A 79 23.58 5.75 -5.27
CA LEU A 79 22.55 5.97 -4.25
C LEU A 79 21.74 7.24 -4.51
N LEU A 80 22.37 8.30 -5.04
CA LEU A 80 21.63 9.53 -5.35
C LEU A 80 20.56 9.28 -6.41
N THR A 81 20.92 8.58 -7.49
CA THR A 81 19.98 8.17 -8.54
C THR A 81 18.82 7.34 -7.97
N GLN A 82 19.11 6.38 -7.08
CA GLN A 82 18.07 5.56 -6.45
C GLN A 82 17.14 6.37 -5.54
N LEU A 83 17.68 7.32 -4.78
CA LEU A 83 16.92 8.20 -3.90
C LEU A 83 16.09 9.21 -4.68
N ASP A 84 16.61 9.77 -5.78
CA ASP A 84 15.87 10.67 -6.66
C ASP A 84 14.68 9.94 -7.29
N ALA A 85 14.88 8.71 -7.75
CA ALA A 85 13.78 7.86 -8.24
C ALA A 85 12.74 7.55 -7.14
N ALA A 86 13.17 7.28 -5.90
CA ALA A 86 12.26 7.08 -4.77
C ALA A 86 11.45 8.35 -4.44
N ASN A 87 12.10 9.50 -4.51
CA ASN A 87 11.46 10.80 -4.30
C ASN A 87 10.43 11.10 -5.38
N ASP A 88 10.73 10.80 -6.65
CA ASP A 88 9.79 10.99 -7.77
C ASP A 88 8.50 10.17 -7.58
N VAL A 89 8.61 8.91 -7.15
CA VAL A 89 7.42 8.08 -6.87
C VAL A 89 6.64 8.63 -5.68
N THR A 90 7.33 9.03 -4.61
CA THR A 90 6.70 9.60 -3.40
C THR A 90 5.94 10.89 -3.71
N LEU A 91 6.49 11.75 -4.57
CA LEU A 91 5.82 12.98 -5.01
C LEU A 91 4.64 12.73 -5.95
N SER A 92 4.64 11.59 -6.64
CA SER A 92 3.59 11.23 -7.60
C SER A 92 2.36 10.62 -6.95
N LEU A 93 2.49 9.96 -5.80
CA LEU A 93 1.43 9.15 -5.21
C LEU A 93 1.04 9.66 -3.83
N ASN A 94 -0.26 9.89 -3.61
CA ASN A 94 -0.76 10.59 -2.42
C ASN A 94 -0.42 9.94 -1.07
N ILE A 95 -0.41 8.61 -1.01
CA ILE A 95 -0.26 7.85 0.25
C ILE A 95 1.00 6.99 0.31
N ILE A 96 1.74 6.91 -0.80
CA ILE A 96 2.90 6.03 -0.92
C ILE A 96 4.15 6.79 -0.54
N LYS A 97 4.99 6.16 0.27
CA LYS A 97 6.35 6.61 0.58
C LYS A 97 7.32 5.54 0.13
N VAL A 98 8.36 5.95 -0.57
CA VAL A 98 9.42 5.07 -1.06
C VAL A 98 10.75 5.53 -0.44
N GLY A 99 11.56 4.59 0.00
CA GLY A 99 12.89 4.87 0.54
C GLY A 99 13.85 3.71 0.34
N ILE A 100 15.15 3.99 0.50
CA ILE A 100 16.22 2.99 0.40
C ILE A 100 16.87 2.82 1.77
N ALA A 101 17.03 1.58 2.22
CA ALA A 101 17.75 1.24 3.44
C ALA A 101 18.65 0.02 3.21
N GLY A 102 19.98 0.20 3.30
CA GLY A 102 20.93 -0.91 3.20
C GLY A 102 20.80 -1.76 1.92
N GLY A 103 20.63 -1.12 0.75
CA GLY A 103 20.42 -1.83 -0.52
C GLY A 103 19.02 -2.42 -0.71
N THR A 104 18.09 -2.11 0.20
CA THR A 104 16.69 -2.55 0.13
C THR A 104 15.80 -1.38 -0.23
N LEU A 105 14.97 -1.54 -1.25
CA LEU A 105 13.84 -0.66 -1.55
C LEU A 105 12.71 -0.97 -0.58
N VAL A 106 12.23 0.06 0.13
CA VAL A 106 11.09 -0.04 1.04
C VAL A 106 9.96 0.83 0.50
N VAL A 107 8.80 0.22 0.27
CA VAL A 107 7.59 0.93 -0.19
C VAL A 107 6.51 0.75 0.86
N THR A 108 5.85 1.84 1.23
CA THR A 108 4.84 1.81 2.29
C THR A 108 3.69 2.77 2.04
N ALA A 109 2.51 2.42 2.55
CA ALA A 109 1.37 3.31 2.74
C ALA A 109 0.92 3.29 4.21
N GLU A 110 0.47 4.45 4.70
CA GLU A 110 0.00 4.63 6.08
C GLU A 110 -1.42 5.18 6.09
N HIS A 111 -2.29 4.58 6.90
CA HIS A 111 -3.71 4.90 6.97
C HIS A 111 -4.13 5.13 8.42
N LEU A 112 -4.92 6.18 8.64
CA LEU A 112 -5.75 6.29 9.83
C LEU A 112 -6.97 5.39 9.64
N VAL A 113 -7.22 4.49 10.59
CA VAL A 113 -8.29 3.49 10.48
C VAL A 113 -9.35 3.76 11.53
N GLY A 114 -10.54 4.17 11.06
CA GLY A 114 -11.72 4.30 11.90
C GLY A 114 -12.33 2.94 12.29
N PRO A 115 -13.22 2.92 13.30
CA PRO A 115 -13.92 1.70 13.73
C PRO A 115 -14.67 1.00 12.58
N ASP A 116 -15.29 1.79 11.70
CA ASP A 116 -16.14 1.28 10.61
C ASP A 116 -15.45 1.29 9.23
N ALA A 117 -14.12 1.47 9.21
CA ALA A 117 -13.37 1.47 7.96
C ALA A 117 -13.49 0.13 7.22
N ASP A 118 -13.77 0.18 5.91
CA ASP A 118 -13.72 -0.97 5.02
C ASP A 118 -12.27 -1.37 4.73
N LEU A 119 -11.72 -2.21 5.61
CA LEU A 119 -10.33 -2.65 5.53
C LEU A 119 -10.06 -3.53 4.32
N LYS A 120 -11.06 -4.28 3.83
CA LYS A 120 -10.90 -5.14 2.67
C LYS A 120 -10.60 -4.31 1.43
N THR A 121 -11.46 -3.33 1.12
CA THR A 121 -11.24 -2.42 -0.01
C THR A 121 -9.96 -1.59 0.17
N LEU A 122 -9.69 -1.14 1.39
CA LEU A 122 -8.48 -0.37 1.71
C LEU A 122 -7.21 -1.18 1.48
N LEU A 123 -7.14 -2.41 1.98
CA LEU A 123 -5.98 -3.30 1.81
C LEU A 123 -5.77 -3.65 0.34
N GLN A 124 -6.82 -4.03 -0.39
CA GLN A 124 -6.73 -4.39 -1.81
C GLN A 124 -6.17 -3.23 -2.65
N SER A 125 -6.75 -2.03 -2.52
CA SER A 125 -6.30 -0.85 -3.26
C SER A 125 -4.86 -0.47 -2.88
N THR A 126 -4.53 -0.53 -1.59
CA THR A 126 -3.19 -0.21 -1.08
C THR A 126 -2.14 -1.18 -1.61
N VAL A 127 -2.41 -2.50 -1.60
CA VAL A 127 -1.51 -3.51 -2.16
C VAL A 127 -1.23 -3.25 -3.64
N GLN A 128 -2.25 -2.92 -4.44
CA GLN A 128 -2.07 -2.60 -5.85
C GLN A 128 -1.19 -1.36 -6.03
N MET A 129 -1.40 -0.31 -5.22
CA MET A 129 -0.58 0.90 -5.27
C MET A 129 0.88 0.65 -4.85
N LEU A 130 1.14 -0.22 -3.86
CA LEU A 130 2.50 -0.62 -3.47
C LEU A 130 3.22 -1.29 -4.64
N LEU A 131 2.57 -2.26 -5.28
CA LEU A 131 3.17 -2.98 -6.42
C LEU A 131 3.39 -2.04 -7.62
N GLN A 132 2.46 -1.14 -7.89
CA GLN A 132 2.62 -0.12 -8.93
C GLN A 132 3.78 0.83 -8.62
N ALA A 133 3.94 1.26 -7.37
CA ALA A 133 5.02 2.14 -6.96
C ALA A 133 6.41 1.50 -7.15
N VAL A 134 6.54 0.19 -6.92
CA VAL A 134 7.77 -0.56 -7.24
C VAL A 134 8.08 -0.51 -8.74
N GLN A 135 7.07 -0.71 -9.60
CA GLN A 135 7.25 -0.60 -11.05
C GLN A 135 7.63 0.82 -11.49
N MET A 136 6.99 1.84 -10.90
CA MET A 136 7.33 3.25 -11.16
C MET A 136 8.76 3.56 -10.76
N TRP A 137 9.20 3.05 -9.60
CA TRP A 137 10.58 3.23 -9.15
C TRP A 137 11.58 2.57 -10.11
N HIS A 138 11.30 1.35 -10.59
CA HIS A 138 12.16 0.67 -11.59
C HIS A 138 12.26 1.45 -12.91
N MET A 139 11.17 2.04 -13.39
CA MET A 139 11.21 2.89 -14.59
C MET A 139 12.02 4.17 -14.34
N SER A 140 11.80 4.82 -13.19
CA SER A 140 12.48 6.07 -12.85
C SER A 140 13.99 5.87 -12.65
N VAL A 141 14.41 4.82 -11.93
CA VAL A 141 15.84 4.56 -11.67
C VAL A 141 16.62 4.21 -12.94
N ASN A 142 15.95 3.65 -13.96
CA ASN A 142 16.55 3.39 -15.28
C ASN A 142 16.61 4.63 -16.19
N GLY A 143 16.13 5.79 -15.72
CA GLY A 143 16.16 7.06 -16.44
C GLY A 143 15.01 7.29 -17.41
N ASP A 144 13.95 6.47 -17.36
CA ASP A 144 12.83 6.60 -18.30
C ASP A 144 11.90 7.79 -17.96
N GLN A 145 11.84 8.22 -16.69
CA GLN A 145 11.00 9.34 -16.21
C GLN A 145 11.54 9.92 -14.87
N HIS A 146 11.71 11.23 -14.80
CA HIS A 146 11.95 11.96 -13.53
C HIS A 146 10.93 13.09 -13.37
N VAL A 147 10.30 13.19 -12.20
CA VAL A 147 9.35 14.26 -11.88
C VAL A 147 10.10 15.55 -11.54
N SER A 148 11.25 15.42 -10.89
CA SER A 148 12.16 16.52 -10.54
C SER A 148 12.69 17.34 -11.73
N THR A 149 12.70 16.78 -12.95
CA THR A 149 13.09 17.49 -14.18
C THR A 149 11.93 18.17 -14.90
N GLY A 150 10.75 18.28 -14.25
CA GLY A 150 9.58 18.99 -14.78
C GLY A 150 8.66 18.14 -15.66
N GLY A 151 8.81 16.82 -15.64
CA GLY A 151 7.86 15.90 -16.25
C GLY A 151 6.57 15.84 -15.43
N THR A 152 5.44 16.23 -16.03
CA THR A 152 4.13 15.91 -15.46
C THR A 152 3.98 14.39 -15.41
N PRO A 153 3.63 13.76 -14.27
CA PRO A 153 3.42 12.32 -14.21
C PRO A 153 2.41 11.87 -15.28
N ALA A 154 2.65 10.72 -15.94
CA ALA A 154 1.85 10.26 -17.08
C ALA A 154 0.33 10.14 -16.77
N PHE A 155 -0.04 9.87 -15.52
CA PHE A 155 -1.45 9.81 -15.08
C PHE A 155 -2.07 11.20 -14.82
N MET A 156 -1.25 12.25 -14.75
CA MET A 156 -1.66 13.67 -14.70
C MET A 156 -1.55 14.36 -16.05
N GLN A 157 -1.03 13.69 -17.08
CA GLN A 157 -1.04 14.21 -18.44
C GLN A 157 -2.46 14.10 -19.00
N ASP A 158 -2.96 15.18 -19.58
CA ASP A 158 -4.20 15.13 -20.35
C ASP A 158 -4.05 14.09 -21.47
N PRO A 159 -5.11 13.33 -21.78
CA PRO A 159 -5.09 12.45 -22.94
C PRO A 159 -4.74 13.28 -24.19
N PRO A 160 -3.96 12.72 -25.13
CA PRO A 160 -3.57 13.43 -26.34
C PRO A 160 -4.81 13.97 -27.06
N PRO A 161 -4.77 15.21 -27.56
CA PRO A 161 -5.92 15.80 -28.24
C PRO A 161 -6.33 14.92 -29.42
N GLY A 162 -7.50 14.28 -29.32
CA GLY A 162 -8.04 13.35 -30.32
C GLY A 162 -8.39 11.95 -29.80
N ALA A 163 -8.02 11.59 -28.57
CA ALA A 163 -8.49 10.34 -27.93
C ALA A 163 -9.89 10.53 -27.30
N GLY A 164 -10.86 10.91 -28.13
CA GLY A 164 -12.27 10.83 -27.76
C GLY A 164 -12.74 9.36 -27.75
N PRO A 165 -13.81 9.02 -27.02
CA PRO A 165 -14.41 7.70 -27.08
C PRO A 165 -15.15 7.55 -28.42
N ASP A 166 -14.44 7.15 -29.47
CA ASP A 166 -15.03 6.88 -30.77
C ASP A 166 -15.78 5.54 -30.76
N GLY A 167 -17.09 5.61 -31.02
CA GLY A 167 -17.86 4.44 -31.45
C GLY A 167 -19.35 4.39 -31.09
N ALA A 168 -20.07 5.51 -31.04
CA ALA A 168 -21.55 5.46 -31.13
C ALA A 168 -21.96 5.67 -32.61
N PRO A 169 -22.67 4.73 -33.26
CA PRO A 169 -23.15 4.93 -34.62
C PRO A 169 -24.17 6.07 -34.65
N GLN A 170 -23.95 7.06 -35.51
CA GLN A 170 -24.94 8.10 -35.79
C GLN A 170 -26.00 7.53 -36.74
N ASP A 171 -27.20 7.27 -36.21
CA ASP A 171 -28.41 7.12 -37.03
C ASP A 171 -28.78 8.49 -37.61
N GLY A 172 -28.66 8.64 -38.93
CA GLY A 172 -29.15 9.79 -39.68
C GLY A 172 -30.57 9.54 -40.22
N PRO A 173 -31.47 10.54 -40.27
CA PRO A 173 -32.81 10.35 -40.81
C PRO A 173 -32.82 10.56 -42.33
N GLN A 174 -33.46 9.63 -43.05
CA GLN A 174 -34.16 9.88 -44.32
C GLN A 174 -35.50 9.15 -44.29
#